data_AF-X1LBR7-F1
#
_entry.id   AF-X1LBR7-F1
#
_cell.length_a   1.000
_cell.length_b   1.000
_cell.length_c   1.000
_cell.angle_alpha   90.00
_cell.angle_beta   90.00
_cell.angle_gamma   90.00
#
_symmetry.space_group_name_H-M   'P 1'
#
loop_
_entity.id
_entity.type
_entity.pdbx_description
1 polymer ?
#
loop_
_entity_poly.entity_id
_entity_poly.type
_entity_poly.pdbx_seq_one_letter_code
_entity_poly.pdbx_strand_id
1 'polypeptide(L)'
;MNAQTEQITEIAEKSILDFYTYPPIGSDDWRYTFQTAQVRCLETRMLTRATLLDMANAENFEQAADLLTATEYALPHGSKNFAEVENILQLRRSEVRELFAELIIDKPIVQLFRTRDDFANLRLALRRTLTERLLGADYSNEGSVSPEIFEQVFV
;
A
#
# COMPACT_ATOMS: atom_id res chain seq x y z
N MET A 1 41.88 -27.12 -32.66
CA MET A 1 40.60 -27.85 -32.70
C MET A 1 39.99 -27.95 -31.28
N ASN A 2 39.99 -26.87 -30.49
CA ASN A 2 39.55 -26.88 -29.07
C ASN A 2 38.60 -25.73 -28.68
N ALA A 3 38.24 -24.82 -29.59
CA ALA A 3 37.40 -23.66 -29.24
C ALA A 3 35.88 -23.96 -29.25
N GLN A 4 35.45 -25.04 -29.93
CA GLN A 4 34.03 -25.42 -29.99
C GLN A 4 33.61 -26.30 -28.80
N THR A 5 34.55 -27.00 -28.16
CA THR A 5 34.24 -27.88 -27.02
C THR A 5 34.02 -27.08 -25.73
N GLU A 6 34.72 -25.95 -25.55
CA GLU A 6 34.56 -25.07 -24.38
C GLU A 6 33.24 -24.27 -24.42
N GLN A 7 32.78 -23.87 -25.61
CA GLN A 7 31.50 -23.17 -25.77
C GLN A 7 30.28 -24.05 -25.45
N ILE A 8 30.36 -25.37 -25.71
CA ILE A 8 29.25 -26.29 -25.40
C ILE A 8 29.13 -26.50 -23.88
N THR A 9 30.24 -26.43 -23.14
CA THR A 9 30.24 -26.51 -21.67
C THR A 9 29.75 -25.24 -20.97
N GLU A 10 30.03 -24.04 -21.49
CA GLU A 10 29.52 -22.79 -20.90
C GLU A 10 28.01 -22.59 -21.11
N ILE A 11 27.44 -23.15 -22.18
CA ILE A 11 25.98 -23.07 -22.45
C ILE A 11 25.20 -24.05 -21.54
N ALA A 12 25.84 -25.13 -21.07
CA ALA A 12 25.19 -26.15 -20.24
C ALA A 12 25.00 -25.75 -18.77
N GLU A 13 25.70 -24.71 -18.28
CA GLU A 13 25.54 -24.21 -16.91
C GLU A 13 24.31 -23.29 -16.72
N LYS A 14 23.67 -22.88 -17.82
CA LYS A 14 22.44 -22.09 -17.77
C LYS A 14 21.23 -23.00 -17.98
N SER A 15 20.32 -22.93 -17.01
CA SER A 15 18.93 -23.42 -17.04
C SER A 15 18.65 -24.85 -16.55
N ILE A 16 18.95 -25.12 -15.28
CA ILE A 16 17.95 -25.78 -14.45
C ILE A 16 17.32 -24.68 -13.60
N LEU A 17 16.34 -23.97 -14.17
CA LEU A 17 15.47 -23.10 -13.39
C LEU A 17 14.63 -24.03 -12.52
N ASP A 18 15.04 -24.19 -11.27
CA ASP A 18 14.33 -24.99 -10.29
C ASP A 18 13.07 -24.22 -9.87
N PHE A 19 12.01 -24.33 -10.69
CA PHE A 19 10.75 -23.58 -10.52
C PHE A 19 10.03 -23.85 -9.18
N TYR A 20 10.46 -24.87 -8.44
CA TYR A 20 9.91 -25.24 -7.13
C TYR A 20 10.73 -24.70 -5.96
N THR A 21 11.89 -24.12 -6.24
CA THR A 21 12.77 -23.56 -5.22
C THR A 21 12.65 -22.04 -5.24
N TYR A 22 12.18 -21.48 -4.13
CA TYR A 22 12.20 -20.03 -3.95
C TYR A 22 13.64 -19.53 -4.12
N PRO A 23 13.86 -18.38 -4.78
CA PRO A 23 15.17 -17.77 -4.80
C PRO A 23 15.70 -17.67 -3.37
N PRO A 24 17.00 -17.99 -3.14
CA PRO A 24 17.57 -17.84 -1.81
C PRO A 24 17.36 -16.39 -1.36
N ILE A 25 16.90 -16.23 -0.13
CA ILE A 25 16.75 -14.90 0.48
C ILE A 25 18.15 -14.28 0.49
N GLY A 26 18.29 -13.13 -0.16
CA GLY A 26 19.57 -12.42 -0.21
C GLY A 26 20.08 -12.07 1.19
N SER A 27 21.36 -11.69 1.30
CA SER A 27 21.91 -11.16 2.54
C SER A 27 21.16 -9.91 3.00
N ASP A 28 21.09 -9.69 4.31
CA ASP A 28 20.46 -8.50 4.90
C ASP A 28 21.05 -7.21 4.32
N ASP A 29 20.15 -6.31 3.90
CA ASP A 29 20.54 -4.98 3.43
C ASP A 29 20.62 -4.00 4.61
N TRP A 30 21.84 -3.76 5.07
CA TRP A 30 22.14 -2.85 6.18
C TRP A 30 21.71 -1.40 5.90
N ARG A 31 21.47 -1.01 4.64
CA ARG A 31 20.99 0.34 4.31
C ARG A 31 19.61 0.60 4.91
N TYR A 32 18.81 -0.45 5.11
CA TYR A 32 17.45 -0.36 5.66
C TYR A 32 17.37 -0.48 7.18
N THR A 33 18.47 -0.65 7.91
CA THR A 33 18.43 -0.91 9.35
C THR A 33 17.72 0.21 10.13
N PHE A 34 18.02 1.48 9.81
CA PHE A 34 17.40 2.62 10.49
C PHE A 34 15.92 2.77 10.16
N GLN A 35 15.58 2.63 8.88
CA GLN A 35 14.22 2.71 8.34
C GLN A 35 13.35 1.62 8.95
N THR A 36 13.87 0.40 9.02
CA THR A 36 13.19 -0.74 9.63
C THR A 36 12.98 -0.51 11.13
N ALA A 37 13.97 0.02 11.85
CA ALA A 37 13.81 0.36 13.26
C ALA A 37 12.71 1.42 13.47
N GLN A 38 12.64 2.43 12.62
CA GLN A 38 11.59 3.45 12.69
C GLN A 38 10.20 2.85 12.45
N VAL A 39 10.05 1.99 11.43
CA VAL A 39 8.80 1.28 11.16
C VAL A 39 8.38 0.41 12.36
N ARG A 40 9.33 -0.28 13.00
CA ARG A 40 9.05 -1.08 14.21
C ARG A 40 8.57 -0.23 15.38
N CYS A 41 9.08 0.99 15.54
CA CYS A 41 8.56 1.91 16.53
C CYS A 41 7.12 2.34 16.20
N LEU A 42 6.81 2.61 14.93
CA LEU A 42 5.46 2.99 14.49
C LEU A 42 4.44 1.84 14.62
N GLU A 43 4.87 0.59 14.46
CA GLU A 43 4.04 -0.61 14.64
C GLU A 43 3.39 -0.65 16.04
N THR A 44 4.06 -0.12 17.07
CA THR A 44 3.51 -0.04 18.43
C THR A 44 2.27 0.86 18.56
N ARG A 45 2.04 1.72 17.57
CA ARG A 45 0.91 2.66 17.52
C ARG A 45 -0.29 2.11 16.74
N MET A 46 -0.17 0.91 16.18
CA MET A 46 -1.28 0.29 15.44
C MET A 46 -2.45 -0.05 16.37
N LEU A 47 -3.67 0.06 15.86
CA LEU A 47 -4.86 -0.37 16.60
C LEU A 47 -4.75 -1.86 16.91
N THR A 48 -4.93 -2.18 18.19
CA THR A 48 -4.89 -3.57 18.63
C THR A 48 -6.19 -4.27 18.25
N ARG A 49 -6.13 -5.60 18.17
CA ARG A 49 -7.33 -6.42 17.98
C ARG A 49 -8.36 -6.20 19.08
N ALA A 50 -7.94 -5.92 20.32
CA ALA A 50 -8.84 -5.64 21.43
C ALA A 50 -9.63 -4.35 21.18
N THR A 51 -8.95 -3.26 20.81
CA THR A 51 -9.58 -1.98 20.49
C THR A 51 -10.62 -2.11 19.38
N LEU A 52 -10.32 -2.88 18.33
CA LEU A 52 -11.27 -3.13 17.23
C LEU A 52 -12.50 -3.93 17.69
N LEU A 53 -12.35 -4.88 18.62
CA LEU A 53 -13.47 -5.62 19.19
C LEU A 53 -14.33 -4.74 20.10
N ASP A 54 -13.71 -3.88 20.91
CA ASP A 54 -14.42 -2.93 21.75
C ASP A 54 -15.23 -1.95 20.90
N MET A 55 -14.66 -1.46 19.80
CA MET A 55 -15.38 -0.64 18.82
C MET A 55 -16.54 -1.37 18.16
N ALA A 56 -16.37 -2.66 17.82
CA ALA A 56 -17.44 -3.46 17.22
C ALA A 56 -18.62 -3.73 18.18
N ASN A 57 -18.35 -3.71 19.49
CA ASN A 57 -19.36 -3.90 20.54
C ASN A 57 -19.96 -2.58 21.06
N ALA A 58 -19.54 -1.43 20.55
CA ALA A 58 -20.07 -0.13 20.97
C ALA A 58 -21.55 0.00 20.60
N GLU A 59 -22.34 0.66 21.46
CA GLU A 59 -23.79 0.78 21.28
C GLU A 59 -24.15 1.75 20.14
N ASN A 60 -23.26 2.71 19.86
CA ASN A 60 -23.45 3.73 18.86
C ASN A 60 -22.12 4.19 18.25
N PHE A 61 -22.22 4.89 17.12
CA PHE A 61 -21.07 5.41 16.39
C PHE A 61 -20.20 6.36 17.23
N GLU A 62 -20.83 7.20 18.06
CA GLU A 62 -20.11 8.17 18.88
C GLU A 62 -19.21 7.48 19.91
N GLN A 63 -19.70 6.43 20.57
CA GLN A 63 -18.90 5.62 21.50
C GLN A 63 -17.74 4.93 20.78
N ALA A 64 -17.97 4.41 19.55
CA ALA A 64 -16.91 3.82 18.75
C ALA A 64 -15.84 4.86 18.35
N ALA A 65 -16.26 6.08 17.99
CA ALA A 65 -15.36 7.18 17.66
C ALA A 65 -14.57 7.69 18.90
N ASP A 66 -15.19 7.67 20.09
CA ASP A 66 -14.52 8.04 21.34
C ASP A 66 -13.34 7.09 21.65
N LEU A 67 -13.45 5.80 21.30
CA LEU A 67 -12.35 4.84 21.46
C LEU A 67 -11.12 5.18 20.58
N LEU A 68 -11.33 5.79 19.42
CA LEU A 68 -10.21 6.27 18.57
C LEU A 68 -9.51 7.49 19.17
N THR A 69 -10.20 8.28 19.99
CA THR A 69 -9.65 9.49 20.62
C THR A 69 -8.49 9.17 21.56
N ALA A 70 -8.49 7.99 22.16
CA ALA A 70 -7.42 7.50 23.04
C ALA A 70 -6.17 6.99 22.27
N THR A 71 -6.17 7.07 20.94
CA THR A 71 -5.12 6.54 20.07
C THR A 71 -4.52 7.65 19.19
N GLU A 72 -3.58 7.31 18.30
CA GLU A 72 -3.01 8.28 17.33
C GLU A 72 -4.03 8.84 16.33
N TYR A 73 -5.24 8.25 16.28
CA TYR A 73 -6.37 8.72 15.49
C TYR A 73 -7.22 9.76 16.25
N ALA A 74 -6.61 10.49 17.18
CA ALA A 74 -7.29 11.48 17.99
C ALA A 74 -8.06 12.50 17.14
N LEU A 75 -9.36 12.60 17.42
CA LEU A 75 -10.26 13.51 16.73
C LEU A 75 -10.17 14.91 17.37
N PRO A 76 -10.21 16.01 16.59
CA PRO A 76 -10.42 17.35 17.12
C PRO A 76 -11.67 17.38 18.01
N HIS A 77 -11.59 18.08 19.13
CA HIS A 77 -12.68 18.09 20.10
C HIS A 77 -13.97 18.66 19.48
N GLY A 78 -15.05 17.86 19.49
CA GLY A 78 -16.38 18.29 19.04
C GLY A 78 -16.82 17.77 17.66
N SER A 79 -15.95 17.09 16.91
CA SER A 79 -16.23 16.60 15.54
C SER A 79 -16.57 15.09 15.55
N LYS A 80 -17.80 14.72 15.94
CA LYS A 80 -18.27 13.31 15.94
C LYS A 80 -19.04 12.92 14.67
N ASN A 81 -18.96 13.73 13.61
CA ASN A 81 -19.63 13.40 12.36
C ASN A 81 -18.85 12.30 11.61
N PHE A 82 -19.58 11.37 10.99
CA PHE A 82 -19.02 10.29 10.18
C PHE A 82 -18.02 10.78 9.12
N ALA A 83 -18.37 11.87 8.41
CA ALA A 83 -17.51 12.43 7.37
C ALA A 83 -16.18 12.97 7.92
N GLU A 84 -16.20 13.55 9.13
CA GLU A 84 -14.99 14.09 9.76
C GLU A 84 -14.07 12.98 10.26
N VAL A 85 -14.65 11.93 10.86
CA VAL A 85 -13.92 10.73 11.26
C VAL A 85 -13.26 10.07 10.04
N GLU A 86 -14.01 9.87 8.95
CA GLU A 86 -13.48 9.31 7.71
C GLU A 86 -12.34 10.17 7.15
N ASN A 87 -12.50 11.49 7.11
CA ASN A 87 -11.45 12.40 6.64
C ASN A 87 -10.16 12.28 7.46
N ILE A 88 -10.26 12.15 8.79
CA ILE A 88 -9.08 12.01 9.66
C ILE A 88 -8.42 10.64 9.44
N LEU A 89 -9.20 9.57 9.30
CA LEU A 89 -8.66 8.24 8.99
C LEU A 89 -7.95 8.23 7.63
N GLN A 90 -8.53 8.89 6.62
CA GLN A 90 -7.91 9.04 5.30
C GLN A 90 -6.62 9.85 5.39
N LEU A 91 -6.63 10.99 6.07
CA LEU A 91 -5.45 11.83 6.27
C LEU A 91 -4.31 11.06 6.93
N ARG A 92 -4.58 10.38 8.05
CA ARG A 92 -3.58 9.56 8.75
C ARG A 92 -3.04 8.44 7.86
N ARG A 93 -3.90 7.81 7.06
CA ARG A 93 -3.50 6.78 6.11
C ARG A 93 -2.56 7.34 5.03
N SER A 94 -2.86 8.51 4.48
CA SER A 94 -2.02 9.17 3.48
C SER A 94 -0.68 9.60 4.08
N GLU A 95 -0.67 10.21 5.27
CA GLU A 95 0.55 10.60 5.99
C GLU A 95 1.49 9.40 6.22
N VAL A 96 0.96 8.27 6.68
CA VAL A 96 1.75 7.06 6.89
C VAL A 96 2.30 6.51 5.57
N ARG A 97 1.51 6.52 4.50
CA ARG A 97 1.98 6.04 3.19
C ARG A 97 3.07 6.91 2.60
N GLU A 98 2.97 8.23 2.75
CA GLU A 98 4.04 9.14 2.33
C GLU A 98 5.30 8.94 3.17
N LEU A 99 5.17 8.75 4.49
CA LEU A 99 6.31 8.38 5.34
C LEU A 99 6.98 7.08 4.86
N PHE A 100 6.21 6.05 4.52
CA PHE A 100 6.77 4.82 3.95
C PHE A 100 7.45 5.06 2.59
N ALA A 101 6.88 5.89 1.74
CA ALA A 101 7.49 6.27 0.46
C ALA A 101 8.82 7.02 0.63
N GLU A 102 8.93 7.84 1.69
CA GLU A 102 10.17 8.51 2.07
C GLU A 102 11.21 7.52 2.61
N LEU A 103 10.81 6.62 3.51
CA LEU A 103 11.69 5.63 4.12
C LEU A 103 12.22 4.60 3.13
N ILE A 104 11.44 4.20 2.13
CA ILE A 104 11.91 3.25 1.12
C ILE A 104 13.02 3.90 0.29
N ILE A 105 14.21 3.31 0.34
CA ILE A 105 15.40 3.78 -0.37
C ILE A 105 15.25 3.54 -1.87
N ASP A 106 14.85 2.32 -2.23
CA ASP A 106 14.69 1.91 -3.62
C ASP A 106 13.31 2.32 -4.15
N LYS A 107 13.25 3.48 -4.81
CA LYS A 107 11.99 4.06 -5.32
C LYS A 107 11.16 3.16 -6.25
N PRO A 108 11.72 2.21 -7.03
CA PRO A 108 10.89 1.23 -7.75
C PRO A 108 9.98 0.40 -6.85
N ILE A 109 10.38 0.16 -5.59
CA ILE A 109 9.54 -0.57 -4.61
C ILE A 109 8.32 0.29 -4.22
N VAL A 110 8.48 1.61 -4.09
CA VAL A 110 7.35 2.53 -3.84
C VAL A 110 6.35 2.46 -4.99
N GLN A 111 6.83 2.48 -6.23
CA GLN A 111 5.98 2.37 -7.43
C GLN A 111 5.21 1.04 -7.44
N LEU A 112 5.88 -0.06 -7.08
CA LEU A 112 5.23 -1.37 -6.97
C LEU A 112 4.07 -1.36 -5.96
N PHE A 113 4.25 -0.73 -4.79
CA PHE A 113 3.18 -0.62 -3.80
C PHE A 113 2.02 0.27 -4.28
N ARG A 114 2.31 1.38 -4.95
CA ARG A 114 1.29 2.28 -5.52
C ARG A 114 0.52 1.67 -6.70
N THR A 115 1.11 0.70 -7.40
CA THR A 115 0.50 0.03 -8.56
C THR A 115 -0.84 -0.63 -8.24
N ARG A 116 -1.04 -1.09 -7.00
CA ARG A 116 -2.32 -1.69 -6.59
C ARG A 116 -3.47 -0.68 -6.70
N ASP A 117 -3.23 0.55 -6.29
CA ASP A 117 -4.23 1.60 -6.30
C ASP A 117 -4.40 2.14 -7.74
N ASP A 118 -3.32 2.20 -8.54
CA ASP A 118 -3.38 2.49 -9.99
C ASP A 118 -4.27 1.48 -10.74
N PHE A 119 -4.12 0.19 -10.43
CA PHE A 119 -4.94 -0.87 -11.05
C PHE A 119 -6.41 -0.79 -10.63
N ALA A 120 -6.68 -0.41 -9.37
CA ALA A 120 -8.04 -0.18 -8.89
C ALA A 120 -8.70 1.00 -9.65
N ASN A 121 -7.97 2.10 -9.84
CA ASN A 121 -8.41 3.26 -10.61
C ASN A 121 -8.66 2.89 -12.09
N LEU A 122 -7.74 2.16 -12.72
CA LEU A 122 -7.91 1.66 -14.08
C LEU A 122 -9.16 0.79 -14.22
N ARG A 123 -9.36 -0.15 -13.29
CA ARG A 123 -10.54 -1.03 -13.30
C ARG A 123 -11.83 -0.24 -13.13
N LEU A 124 -11.83 0.81 -12.30
CA LEU A 124 -12.98 1.69 -12.13
C LEU A 124 -13.27 2.48 -13.41
N ALA A 125 -12.24 3.06 -14.04
CA ALA A 125 -12.36 3.77 -15.31
C ALA A 125 -12.95 2.88 -16.41
N LEU A 126 -12.40 1.66 -16.60
CA LEU A 126 -12.92 0.70 -17.57
C LEU A 126 -14.37 0.27 -17.31
N ARG A 127 -14.77 0.12 -16.05
CA ARG A 127 -16.17 -0.21 -15.73
C ARG A 127 -17.12 0.93 -16.09
N ARG A 128 -16.69 2.18 -15.90
CA ARG A 128 -17.49 3.36 -16.28
C ARG A 128 -17.69 3.44 -17.79
N THR A 129 -16.61 3.27 -18.56
CA THR A 129 -16.70 3.31 -20.04
C THR A 129 -17.60 2.21 -20.59
N LEU A 130 -17.51 1.00 -20.04
CA LEU A 130 -18.25 -0.15 -20.57
C LEU A 130 -19.70 -0.21 -20.08
N THR A 131 -20.03 0.39 -18.93
CA THR A 131 -21.36 0.26 -18.32
C THR A 131 -22.23 1.51 -18.51
N GLU A 132 -21.70 2.59 -19.11
CA GLU A 132 -22.38 3.90 -19.30
C GLU A 132 -23.04 4.45 -18.02
N ARG A 133 -22.56 4.01 -16.84
CA ARG A 133 -23.09 4.41 -15.53
C ARG A 133 -22.12 5.37 -14.86
N LEU A 134 -22.68 6.42 -14.28
CA LEU A 134 -22.04 7.28 -13.28
C LEU A 134 -21.83 6.47 -11.98
N LEU A 135 -20.96 5.46 -12.01
CA LEU A 135 -20.41 4.83 -10.80
C LEU A 135 -19.63 5.89 -10.02
N GLY A 136 -19.52 5.76 -8.69
CA GLY A 136 -18.89 6.76 -7.81
C GLY A 136 -17.57 7.36 -8.34
N ALA A 137 -17.37 8.66 -8.12
CA ALA A 137 -16.22 9.45 -8.62
C ALA A 137 -14.94 9.27 -7.82
N ASP A 138 -14.90 8.23 -6.99
CA ASP A 138 -13.92 8.11 -5.93
C ASP A 138 -12.69 7.37 -6.46
N TYR A 139 -11.96 8.02 -7.36
CA TYR A 139 -10.59 7.61 -7.67
C TYR A 139 -9.71 7.79 -6.44
N SER A 140 -8.77 6.87 -6.25
CA SER A 140 -7.74 7.01 -5.22
C SER A 140 -6.64 7.96 -5.70
N ASN A 141 -6.30 8.97 -4.90
CA ASN A 141 -5.14 9.85 -5.15
C ASN A 141 -3.80 9.23 -4.74
N GLU A 142 -3.80 7.99 -4.27
CA GLU A 142 -2.66 7.33 -3.62
C GLU A 142 -1.81 6.50 -4.58
N GLY A 143 -2.21 6.46 -5.86
CA GLY A 143 -1.50 5.78 -6.94
C GLY A 143 -0.28 6.54 -7.44
N SER A 144 0.41 5.97 -8.43
CA SER A 144 1.49 6.64 -9.16
C SER A 144 0.95 7.55 -10.26
N VAL A 145 -0.26 7.27 -10.75
CA VAL A 145 -0.90 7.97 -11.85
C VAL A 145 -2.04 8.83 -11.30
N SER A 146 -2.04 10.12 -11.65
CA SER A 146 -3.12 11.04 -11.27
C SER A 146 -4.47 10.56 -11.82
N PRO A 147 -5.55 10.61 -11.03
CA PRO A 147 -6.91 10.35 -11.49
C PRO A 147 -7.31 11.09 -12.76
N GLU A 148 -6.83 12.32 -12.93
CA GLU A 148 -7.12 13.17 -14.10
C GLU A 148 -6.69 12.52 -15.41
N ILE A 149 -5.62 11.73 -15.40
CA ILE A 149 -5.12 11.01 -16.58
C ILE A 149 -6.11 9.90 -16.96
N PHE A 150 -6.68 9.21 -15.97
CA PHE A 150 -7.69 8.19 -16.23
C PHE A 150 -8.97 8.79 -16.82
N GLU A 151 -9.36 9.98 -16.38
CA GLU A 151 -10.49 10.70 -16.99
C GLU A 151 -10.18 11.07 -18.44
N GLN A 152 -9.01 11.63 -18.75
CA GLN A 152 -8.65 12.02 -20.12
C GLN A 152 -8.59 10.85 -21.12
N VAL A 153 -8.20 9.65 -20.66
CA VAL A 153 -8.01 8.49 -21.54
C VAL A 153 -9.32 7.73 -21.78
N PHE A 154 -10.22 7.74 -20.80
CA PHE A 154 -11.39 6.86 -20.80
C PHE A 154 -12.74 7.61 -20.86
N VAL A 155 -12.79 8.91 -20.59
CA VAL A 155 -13.99 9.77 -20.71
C VAL A 155 -13.83 10.71 -21.89
#